data_AF-A0A2J7PJV0-F1
#
_entry.id   AF-A0A2J7PJV0-F1
#
_cell.length_a   1.000
_cell.length_b   1.000
_cell.length_c   1.000
_cell.angle_alpha   90.00
_cell.angle_beta   90.00
_cell.angle_gamma   90.00
#
_symmetry.space_group_name_H-M   'P 1'
#
loop_
_entity.id
_entity.type
_entity.pdbx_description
1 polymer ?
#
loop_
_entity_poly.entity_id
_entity_poly.type
_entity_poly.pdbx_seq_one_letter_code
_entity_poly.pdbx_strand_id
1 'polypeptide(L)'
;MKKQLSTRHVVCRAVPAASDALALVLLCIQRGSPEQAVAVLNSLSHSSLTNLLSDNPTLLLEQQYPPVTEASPADIHAVYSPMCSTSNSRAVSSRRENVPSFSELASVLMDSKPAVLADVLAGLVTVSQFATLQQILQVFLEYIPSRIGIAGSAASHVLQQFMEMYFVWYFSDVTVSSYDITTVEALKILVRSYLSHLRQQNPNAQQNKKHQTVKADEPRRKVLFEEKRLAFLGKMPPYSADLSKRLISLQEGMRSTPENTEPAKHSENTNSDSLFKLQCLLCSGKLPPECLSEVRQFVHTHPQLHGNLSLQVLCVPPREGTNILLDFCPHALLHYAQDRFTSETEWKSLVLLLHRKTQTLGDETVLKPLYQQVTRDILTYLAQTLSLEEMCRVLPPGWDKLYHGYVQICQQVGHANHIRALIMATGQQLLGTLNL
;
A
#
# COMPACT_ATOMS: atom_id res chain seq x y z
N MET A 1 -53.53 -1.74 -50.79
CA MET A 1 -53.44 -3.12 -50.25
C MET A 1 -52.11 -3.73 -50.65
N LYS A 2 -51.50 -4.55 -49.77
CA LYS A 2 -50.20 -5.25 -49.87
C LYS A 2 -48.93 -4.41 -49.58
N LYS A 3 -48.61 -4.27 -48.28
CA LYS A 3 -47.23 -4.10 -47.78
C LYS A 3 -46.66 -5.51 -47.55
N GLN A 4 -45.52 -5.80 -48.17
CA GLN A 4 -44.71 -6.99 -47.89
C GLN A 4 -44.01 -6.82 -46.53
N LEU A 5 -44.13 -7.84 -45.67
CA LEU A 5 -43.25 -8.03 -44.52
C LEU A 5 -41.90 -8.58 -45.02
N SER A 6 -40.83 -7.84 -44.78
CA SER A 6 -39.46 -8.34 -44.83
C SER A 6 -39.04 -8.66 -43.40
N THR A 7 -39.12 -9.93 -43.04
CA THR A 7 -38.69 -10.46 -41.75
C THR A 7 -37.17 -10.62 -41.78
N ARG A 8 -36.44 -9.64 -41.24
CA ARG A 8 -35.02 -9.80 -40.90
C ARG A 8 -34.93 -10.76 -39.71
N HIS A 9 -34.43 -11.97 -39.95
CA HIS A 9 -33.93 -12.85 -38.90
C HIS A 9 -32.78 -12.16 -38.17
N VAL A 10 -33.08 -11.64 -36.97
CA VAL A 10 -32.07 -11.31 -35.97
C VAL A 10 -31.56 -12.65 -35.43
N VAL A 11 -30.38 -13.05 -35.86
CA VAL A 11 -29.66 -14.17 -35.24
C VAL A 11 -29.22 -13.72 -33.86
N CYS A 12 -30.01 -14.05 -32.84
CA CYS A 12 -29.57 -13.99 -31.45
C CYS A 12 -28.40 -14.96 -31.27
N ARG A 13 -27.16 -14.46 -31.27
CA ARG A 13 -26.01 -15.22 -30.78
C ARG A 13 -26.28 -15.58 -29.32
N ALA A 14 -26.61 -16.85 -29.08
CA ALA A 14 -26.65 -17.39 -27.73
C ALA A 14 -25.27 -17.20 -27.09
N VAL A 15 -25.21 -16.47 -25.98
CA VAL A 15 -23.99 -16.40 -25.16
C VAL A 15 -23.78 -17.82 -24.62
N PRO A 16 -22.66 -18.49 -24.91
CA PRO A 16 -22.41 -19.83 -24.36
C PRO A 16 -22.44 -19.76 -22.84
N ALA A 17 -22.92 -20.82 -22.18
CA ALA A 17 -22.86 -20.91 -20.73
C ALA A 17 -21.39 -20.75 -20.29
N ALA A 18 -21.15 -20.08 -19.16
CA ALA A 18 -19.78 -19.77 -18.71
C ALA A 18 -18.89 -21.02 -18.57
N SER A 19 -19.50 -22.18 -18.26
CA SER A 19 -18.86 -23.50 -18.25
C SER A 19 -18.36 -23.95 -19.62
N ASP A 20 -19.18 -23.77 -20.66
CA ASP A 20 -18.85 -24.18 -22.03
C ASP A 20 -17.71 -23.30 -22.58
N ALA A 21 -17.73 -22.02 -22.22
CA ALA A 21 -16.66 -21.10 -22.53
C ALA A 21 -15.35 -21.48 -21.83
N LEU A 22 -15.37 -21.88 -20.54
CA LEU A 22 -14.15 -22.35 -19.87
C LEU A 22 -13.64 -23.67 -20.47
N ALA A 23 -14.52 -24.61 -20.80
CA ALA A 23 -14.14 -25.84 -21.49
C ALA A 23 -13.45 -25.54 -22.83
N LEU A 24 -13.96 -24.56 -23.58
CA LEU A 24 -13.35 -24.12 -24.83
C LEU A 24 -12.00 -23.43 -24.62
N VAL A 25 -11.83 -22.65 -23.54
CA VAL A 25 -10.54 -22.08 -23.12
C VAL A 25 -9.51 -23.20 -22.86
N LEU A 26 -9.89 -24.24 -22.11
CA LEU A 26 -9.02 -25.38 -21.82
C LEU A 26 -8.62 -26.13 -23.10
N LEU A 27 -9.56 -26.34 -24.04
CA LEU A 27 -9.27 -26.95 -25.34
C LEU A 27 -8.32 -26.10 -26.19
N CYS A 28 -8.47 -24.77 -26.19
CA CYS A 28 -7.56 -23.86 -26.89
C CYS A 28 -6.14 -23.94 -26.32
N ILE A 29 -6.00 -24.03 -24.99
CA ILE A 29 -4.71 -24.20 -24.31
C ILE A 29 -4.07 -25.54 -24.70
N GLN A 30 -4.81 -26.65 -24.60
CA GLN A 30 -4.33 -27.99 -24.97
C GLN A 30 -3.90 -28.09 -26.44
N ARG A 31 -4.52 -27.31 -27.34
CA ARG A 31 -4.15 -27.22 -28.76
C ARG A 31 -3.01 -26.26 -29.05
N GLY A 32 -2.36 -25.70 -28.03
CA GLY A 32 -1.24 -24.76 -28.19
C GLY A 32 -1.65 -23.40 -28.77
N SER A 33 -2.91 -22.98 -28.60
CA SER A 33 -3.45 -21.73 -29.12
C SER A 33 -3.90 -20.78 -27.99
N PRO A 34 -2.97 -20.28 -27.14
CA PRO A 34 -3.31 -19.45 -25.99
C PRO A 34 -3.95 -18.12 -26.36
N GLU A 35 -3.69 -17.57 -27.55
CA GLU A 35 -4.31 -16.32 -28.02
C GLU A 35 -5.83 -16.47 -28.21
N GLN A 36 -6.28 -17.63 -28.68
CA GLN A 36 -7.71 -17.93 -28.82
C GLN A 36 -8.35 -18.11 -27.45
N ALA A 37 -7.63 -18.72 -26.50
CA ALA A 37 -8.07 -18.83 -25.11
C ALA A 37 -8.28 -17.44 -24.49
N VAL A 38 -7.37 -16.48 -24.72
CA VAL A 38 -7.51 -15.09 -24.25
C VAL A 38 -8.75 -14.40 -24.85
N ALA A 39 -9.01 -14.60 -26.16
CA ALA A 39 -10.19 -14.03 -26.80
C ALA A 39 -11.50 -14.51 -26.16
N VAL A 40 -11.56 -15.79 -25.81
CA VAL A 40 -12.72 -16.41 -25.15
C VAL A 40 -12.82 -15.95 -23.70
N LEU A 41 -11.70 -15.89 -22.97
CA LEU A 41 -11.65 -15.34 -21.62
C LEU A 41 -12.16 -13.91 -21.57
N ASN A 42 -11.82 -13.07 -22.55
CA ASN A 42 -12.31 -11.68 -22.65
C ASN A 42 -13.82 -11.57 -22.87
N SER A 43 -14.48 -12.62 -23.37
CA SER A 43 -15.94 -12.65 -23.50
C SER A 43 -16.68 -12.95 -22.19
N LEU A 44 -15.97 -13.47 -21.18
CA LEU A 44 -16.53 -13.79 -19.86
C LEU A 44 -16.48 -12.60 -18.91
N SER A 45 -17.53 -12.43 -18.12
CA SER A 45 -17.58 -11.42 -17.06
C SER A 45 -16.62 -11.78 -15.91
N HIS A 46 -16.19 -10.77 -15.14
CA HIS A 46 -15.32 -10.98 -13.97
C HIS A 46 -15.99 -11.87 -12.92
N SER A 47 -17.26 -11.63 -12.60
CA SER A 47 -18.02 -12.39 -11.59
C SER A 47 -18.31 -13.83 -12.02
N SER A 48 -18.63 -14.06 -13.30
CA SER A 48 -18.86 -15.42 -13.81
C SER A 48 -17.59 -16.25 -13.78
N LEU A 49 -16.45 -15.66 -14.16
CA LEU A 49 -15.17 -16.37 -14.19
C LEU A 49 -14.63 -16.64 -12.79
N THR A 50 -14.75 -15.69 -11.86
CA THR A 50 -14.35 -15.87 -10.44
C THR A 50 -15.13 -17.01 -9.80
N ASN A 51 -16.47 -16.97 -9.84
CA ASN A 51 -17.29 -18.04 -9.25
C ASN A 51 -16.94 -19.43 -9.80
N LEU A 52 -16.81 -19.53 -11.12
CA LEU A 52 -16.57 -20.82 -11.78
C LEU A 52 -15.19 -21.41 -11.45
N LEU A 53 -14.17 -20.55 -11.35
CA LEU A 53 -12.82 -20.98 -10.95
C LEU A 53 -12.73 -21.27 -9.44
N SER A 54 -13.46 -20.53 -8.61
CA SER A 54 -13.56 -20.81 -7.16
C SER A 54 -14.20 -22.17 -6.90
N ASP A 55 -15.17 -22.59 -7.72
CA ASP A 55 -15.81 -23.91 -7.64
C ASP A 55 -14.89 -25.05 -8.14
N ASN A 56 -13.86 -24.73 -8.94
CA ASN A 56 -12.98 -25.72 -9.59
C ASN A 56 -11.47 -25.39 -9.39
N PRO A 57 -10.97 -25.40 -8.14
CA PRO A 57 -9.61 -24.93 -7.82
C PRO A 57 -8.48 -25.79 -8.40
N THR A 58 -8.76 -27.07 -8.69
CA THR A 58 -7.79 -28.00 -9.32
C THR A 58 -7.41 -27.60 -10.73
N LEU A 59 -8.19 -26.74 -11.39
CA LEU A 59 -7.86 -26.18 -12.70
C LEU A 59 -6.73 -25.15 -12.64
N LEU A 60 -6.43 -24.61 -11.45
CA LEU A 60 -5.41 -23.57 -11.26
C LEU A 60 -4.13 -24.11 -10.62
N LEU A 61 -4.25 -25.10 -9.74
CA LEU A 61 -3.14 -25.69 -8.98
C LEU A 61 -3.00 -27.17 -9.31
N GLU A 62 -1.91 -27.54 -9.97
CA GLU A 62 -1.56 -28.92 -10.28
C GLU A 62 -0.83 -29.54 -9.08
N GLN A 63 -1.41 -30.61 -8.51
CA GLN A 63 -0.71 -31.45 -7.54
C GLN A 63 0.08 -32.53 -8.28
N GLN A 64 1.41 -32.49 -8.19
CA GLN A 64 2.25 -33.57 -8.72
C GLN A 64 2.09 -34.80 -7.81
N TYR A 65 1.40 -35.83 -8.29
CA TYR A 65 1.43 -37.17 -7.69
C TYR A 65 2.78 -37.82 -8.05
N PRO A 66 3.45 -38.52 -7.11
CA PRO A 66 4.65 -39.26 -7.46
C PRO A 66 4.30 -40.32 -8.51
N PRO A 67 5.19 -40.60 -9.48
CA PRO A 67 4.94 -41.69 -10.41
C PRO A 67 4.83 -42.99 -9.60
N VAL A 68 3.70 -43.68 -9.76
CA VAL A 68 3.51 -45.04 -9.24
C VAL A 68 4.65 -45.88 -9.84
N THR A 69 5.65 -46.16 -9.02
CA THR A 69 6.73 -47.06 -9.43
C THR A 69 6.11 -48.45 -9.42
N GLU A 70 5.77 -48.95 -10.61
CA GLU A 70 5.41 -50.35 -10.78
C GLU A 70 6.56 -51.19 -10.21
N ALA A 71 6.31 -51.83 -9.07
CA ALA A 71 7.26 -52.75 -8.47
C ALA A 71 7.36 -53.99 -9.36
N SER A 72 8.41 -54.06 -10.18
CA SER A 72 8.84 -55.31 -10.79
C SER A 72 9.86 -56.01 -9.85
N PRO A 73 9.67 -57.29 -9.49
CA PRO A 73 10.50 -57.97 -8.52
C PRO A 73 11.67 -58.66 -9.20
N ALA A 74 12.83 -58.00 -9.23
CA ALA A 74 14.11 -58.66 -9.49
C ALA A 74 15.24 -57.79 -8.92
N ASP A 75 15.78 -58.19 -7.77
CA ASP A 75 17.21 -58.50 -7.62
C ASP A 75 17.63 -58.46 -6.15
N ILE A 76 17.81 -59.67 -5.61
CA ILE A 76 18.51 -59.95 -4.37
C ILE A 76 19.92 -60.43 -4.77
N HIS A 77 20.95 -59.79 -4.17
CA HIS A 77 22.27 -60.31 -3.77
C HIS A 77 23.56 -59.63 -4.29
N ALA A 78 24.48 -59.52 -3.31
CA ALA A 78 25.95 -59.32 -3.33
C ALA A 78 26.44 -57.85 -3.46
N VAL A 79 27.09 -57.17 -2.50
CA VAL A 79 28.05 -57.43 -1.40
C VAL A 79 29.53 -57.64 -1.83
N TYR A 80 30.37 -56.63 -1.45
CA TYR A 80 31.85 -56.48 -1.33
C TYR A 80 32.76 -55.93 -2.47
N SER A 81 33.01 -54.59 -2.41
CA SER A 81 34.29 -53.79 -2.37
C SER A 81 35.37 -53.81 -3.50
N PRO A 82 36.40 -52.91 -3.51
CA PRO A 82 36.39 -51.43 -3.61
C PRO A 82 37.45 -50.82 -4.61
N MET A 83 37.40 -49.48 -4.79
CA MET A 83 38.41 -48.53 -5.34
C MET A 83 38.72 -48.47 -6.85
N CYS A 84 38.30 -47.37 -7.51
CA CYS A 84 39.19 -46.39 -8.14
C CYS A 84 38.43 -45.08 -8.52
N SER A 85 39.08 -43.95 -8.27
CA SER A 85 38.75 -42.56 -8.67
C SER A 85 38.38 -42.43 -10.17
N THR A 86 37.50 -41.54 -10.64
CA THR A 86 37.59 -40.06 -10.63
C THR A 86 36.32 -39.49 -11.28
N SER A 87 36.05 -38.20 -11.05
CA SER A 87 35.12 -37.28 -11.73
C SER A 87 33.73 -37.05 -11.10
N ASN A 88 33.62 -35.85 -10.52
CA ASN A 88 32.44 -35.22 -9.95
C ASN A 88 31.32 -35.05 -10.98
N SER A 89 30.18 -35.70 -10.72
CA SER A 89 28.85 -35.20 -11.09
C SER A 89 27.93 -35.46 -9.90
N ARG A 90 27.99 -34.59 -8.89
CA ARG A 90 26.95 -34.54 -7.85
C ARG A 90 25.73 -33.86 -8.48
N ALA A 91 24.95 -34.65 -9.20
CA ALA A 91 23.53 -34.40 -9.34
C ALA A 91 22.92 -34.49 -7.93
N VAL A 92 22.80 -33.34 -7.27
CA VAL A 92 22.00 -33.19 -6.06
C VAL A 92 20.54 -33.35 -6.51
N SER A 93 20.09 -34.61 -6.53
CA SER A 93 18.69 -34.96 -6.47
C SER A 93 18.18 -34.50 -5.10
N SER A 94 17.87 -33.22 -4.98
CA SER A 94 17.05 -32.74 -3.87
C SER A 94 15.67 -33.38 -4.03
N ARG A 95 15.27 -34.15 -3.02
CA ARG A 95 13.88 -34.57 -2.84
C ARG A 95 13.03 -33.31 -2.86
N ARG A 96 12.40 -33.00 -3.99
CA ARG A 96 11.38 -31.95 -4.07
C ARG A 96 10.16 -32.54 -3.37
N GLU A 97 9.89 -32.09 -2.16
CA GLU A 97 8.57 -32.24 -1.56
C GLU A 97 7.55 -31.72 -2.58
N ASN A 98 6.41 -32.41 -2.74
CA ASN A 98 5.39 -32.14 -3.75
C ASN A 98 4.82 -30.73 -3.61
N VAL A 99 5.49 -29.72 -4.17
CA VAL A 99 4.98 -28.35 -4.23
C VAL A 99 3.95 -28.30 -5.36
N PRO A 100 2.72 -27.82 -5.09
CA PRO A 100 1.77 -27.60 -6.17
C PRO A 100 2.30 -26.56 -7.15
N SER A 101 2.12 -26.77 -8.45
CA SER A 101 2.53 -25.84 -9.50
C SER A 101 1.32 -25.15 -10.14
N PHE A 102 1.53 -23.97 -10.72
CA PHE A 102 0.49 -23.32 -11.52
C PHE A 102 0.24 -24.10 -12.81
N SER A 103 -1.03 -24.29 -13.16
CA SER A 103 -1.44 -24.84 -14.45
C SER A 103 -1.16 -23.88 -15.60
N GLU A 104 -1.25 -24.40 -16.83
CA GLU A 104 -1.20 -23.56 -18.04
C GLU A 104 -2.34 -22.54 -18.09
N LEU A 105 -3.53 -22.89 -17.59
CA LEU A 105 -4.66 -21.97 -17.45
C LEU A 105 -4.32 -20.82 -16.49
N ALA A 106 -3.73 -21.12 -15.33
CA ALA A 106 -3.29 -20.09 -14.40
C ALA A 106 -2.25 -19.16 -15.06
N SER A 107 -1.32 -19.71 -15.84
CA SER A 107 -0.33 -18.93 -16.59
C SER A 107 -1.00 -17.97 -17.60
N VAL A 108 -1.99 -18.43 -18.37
CA VAL A 108 -2.75 -17.59 -19.31
C VAL A 108 -3.57 -16.51 -18.57
N LEU A 109 -4.14 -16.85 -17.41
CA LEU A 109 -4.89 -15.90 -16.58
C LEU A 109 -3.99 -14.83 -15.96
N MET A 110 -2.73 -15.14 -15.60
CA MET A 110 -1.78 -14.14 -15.11
C MET A 110 -1.55 -13.01 -16.13
N ASP A 111 -1.46 -13.37 -17.41
CA ASP A 111 -1.20 -12.40 -18.49
C ASP A 111 -2.49 -11.67 -18.93
N SER A 112 -3.62 -12.37 -18.98
CA SER A 112 -4.86 -11.83 -19.55
C SER A 112 -5.80 -11.19 -18.53
N LYS A 113 -5.95 -11.80 -17.34
CA LYS A 113 -6.90 -11.37 -16.29
C LYS A 113 -6.27 -11.53 -14.89
N PRO A 114 -5.17 -10.81 -14.58
CA PRO A 114 -4.45 -10.93 -13.32
C PRO A 114 -5.34 -10.64 -12.10
N ALA A 115 -6.25 -9.68 -12.26
CA ALA A 115 -7.26 -9.27 -11.30
C ALA A 115 -8.19 -10.41 -10.86
N VAL A 116 -8.63 -11.25 -11.80
CA VAL A 116 -9.51 -12.39 -11.51
C VAL A 116 -8.73 -13.50 -10.81
N LEU A 117 -7.51 -13.79 -11.28
CA LEU A 117 -6.69 -14.84 -10.69
C LEU A 117 -6.35 -14.51 -9.23
N ALA A 118 -5.97 -13.25 -8.94
CA ALA A 118 -5.70 -12.80 -7.58
C ALA A 118 -6.93 -12.94 -6.66
N ASP A 119 -8.11 -12.61 -7.16
CA ASP A 119 -9.39 -12.72 -6.42
C ASP A 119 -9.74 -14.17 -6.10
N VAL A 120 -9.66 -15.05 -7.10
CA VAL A 120 -9.90 -16.48 -6.91
C VAL A 120 -8.90 -17.05 -5.90
N LEU A 121 -7.60 -16.79 -6.06
CA LEU A 121 -6.58 -17.29 -5.13
C LEU A 121 -6.79 -16.79 -3.69
N ALA A 122 -7.21 -15.53 -3.53
CA ALA A 122 -7.56 -15.00 -2.20
C ALA A 122 -8.77 -15.76 -1.64
N GLY A 123 -9.84 -15.93 -2.42
CA GLY A 123 -11.02 -16.71 -2.04
C GLY A 123 -10.71 -18.18 -1.71
N LEU A 124 -9.71 -18.78 -2.38
CA LEU A 124 -9.28 -20.15 -2.09
C LEU A 124 -8.64 -20.29 -0.71
N VAL A 125 -7.99 -19.24 -0.23
CA VAL A 125 -7.37 -19.21 1.10
C VAL A 125 -8.39 -18.82 2.17
N THR A 126 -9.26 -17.85 1.89
CA THR A 126 -10.13 -17.24 2.90
C THR A 126 -11.49 -17.90 3.02
N VAL A 127 -12.17 -18.15 1.89
CA VAL A 127 -13.56 -18.65 1.87
C VAL A 127 -13.60 -20.17 1.80
N SER A 128 -12.94 -20.77 0.82
CA SER A 128 -13.00 -22.22 0.62
C SER A 128 -11.97 -23.00 1.44
N GLN A 129 -10.96 -22.32 1.98
CA GLN A 129 -9.82 -22.92 2.71
C GLN A 129 -9.17 -24.10 1.95
N PHE A 130 -9.28 -24.10 0.62
CA PHE A 130 -8.73 -25.14 -0.24
C PHE A 130 -7.20 -25.15 -0.22
N ALA A 131 -6.59 -23.98 -0.06
CA ALA A 131 -5.15 -23.81 0.04
C ALA A 131 -4.80 -22.89 1.22
N THR A 132 -3.60 -23.08 1.79
CA THR A 132 -3.08 -22.17 2.81
C THR A 132 -2.29 -21.03 2.17
N LEU A 133 -2.13 -19.91 2.90
CA LEU A 133 -1.24 -18.81 2.48
C LEU A 133 0.16 -19.34 2.13
N GLN A 134 0.70 -20.25 2.96
CA GLN A 134 2.03 -20.83 2.74
C GLN A 134 2.12 -21.57 1.42
N GLN A 135 1.12 -22.39 1.08
CA GLN A 135 1.10 -23.14 -0.18
C GLN A 135 1.09 -22.20 -1.38
N ILE A 136 0.20 -21.19 -1.38
CA ILE A 136 0.11 -20.23 -2.49
C ILE A 136 1.42 -19.44 -2.64
N LEU A 137 2.02 -18.98 -1.53
CA LEU A 137 3.31 -18.31 -1.57
C LEU A 137 4.40 -19.20 -2.16
N GLN A 138 4.46 -20.47 -1.75
CA GLN A 138 5.45 -21.42 -2.26
C GLN A 138 5.31 -21.63 -3.76
N VAL A 139 4.07 -21.76 -4.27
CA VAL A 139 3.81 -21.86 -5.72
C VAL A 139 4.37 -20.64 -6.45
N PHE A 140 4.09 -19.43 -5.97
CA PHE A 140 4.62 -18.20 -6.58
C PHE A 140 6.14 -18.09 -6.50
N LEU A 141 6.73 -18.45 -5.37
CA LEU A 141 8.18 -18.37 -5.16
C LEU A 141 8.97 -19.39 -5.99
N GLU A 142 8.36 -20.52 -6.36
CA GLU A 142 8.93 -21.45 -7.34
C GLU A 142 8.66 -20.99 -8.79
N TYR A 143 7.46 -20.45 -9.05
CA TYR A 143 7.06 -20.04 -10.39
C TYR A 143 7.81 -18.81 -10.90
N ILE A 144 7.93 -17.74 -10.10
CA ILE A 144 8.51 -16.46 -10.54
C ILE A 144 9.95 -16.62 -11.03
N PRO A 145 10.88 -17.28 -10.29
CA PRO A 145 12.25 -17.48 -10.77
C PRO A 145 12.36 -18.33 -12.05
N SER A 146 11.38 -19.20 -12.30
CA SER A 146 11.34 -20.04 -13.51
C SER A 146 10.92 -19.27 -14.78
N ARG A 147 10.37 -18.05 -14.63
CA ARG A 147 9.89 -17.20 -15.72
C ARG A 147 10.73 -15.94 -15.85
N ILE A 148 11.41 -15.77 -16.98
CA ILE A 148 12.24 -14.59 -17.25
C ILE A 148 11.39 -13.50 -17.94
N GLY A 149 11.52 -12.25 -17.51
CA GLY A 149 10.97 -11.09 -18.20
C GLY A 149 9.47 -10.83 -17.92
N ILE A 150 8.68 -10.65 -18.98
CA ILE A 150 7.29 -10.16 -18.91
C ILE A 150 6.39 -11.09 -18.09
N ALA A 151 6.50 -12.42 -18.30
CA ALA A 151 5.73 -13.41 -17.56
C ALA A 151 6.04 -13.41 -16.05
N GLY A 152 7.31 -13.18 -15.67
CA GLY A 152 7.68 -13.02 -14.26
C GLY A 152 7.11 -11.74 -13.63
N SER A 153 7.03 -10.66 -14.41
CA SER A 153 6.40 -9.41 -13.97
C SER A 153 4.88 -9.55 -13.81
N ALA A 154 4.21 -10.27 -14.71
CA ALA A 154 2.78 -10.56 -14.61
C ALA A 154 2.47 -11.39 -13.35
N ALA A 155 3.23 -12.45 -13.10
CA ALA A 155 3.12 -13.26 -11.89
C ALA A 155 3.36 -12.45 -10.61
N SER A 156 4.38 -11.59 -10.59
CA SER A 156 4.66 -10.70 -9.44
C SER A 156 3.52 -9.73 -9.17
N HIS A 157 2.87 -9.21 -10.23
CA HIS A 157 1.70 -8.34 -10.10
C HIS A 157 0.49 -9.09 -9.52
N VAL A 158 0.23 -10.33 -9.96
CA VAL A 158 -0.81 -11.18 -9.37
C VAL A 158 -0.52 -11.47 -7.90
N LEU A 159 0.73 -11.81 -7.56
CA LEU A 159 1.14 -12.05 -6.17
C LEU A 159 0.86 -10.84 -5.28
N GLN A 160 1.21 -9.63 -5.74
CA GLN A 160 0.92 -8.40 -5.00
C GLN A 160 -0.58 -8.20 -4.79
N GLN A 161 -1.40 -8.36 -5.84
CA GLN A 161 -2.85 -8.22 -5.74
C GLN A 161 -3.47 -9.26 -4.81
N PHE A 162 -3.03 -10.52 -4.92
CA PHE A 162 -3.45 -11.60 -4.02
C PHE A 162 -3.15 -11.25 -2.56
N MET A 163 -1.94 -10.79 -2.25
CA MET A 163 -1.56 -10.39 -0.90
C MET A 163 -2.40 -9.21 -0.39
N GLU A 164 -2.62 -8.19 -1.22
CA GLU A 164 -3.48 -7.04 -0.88
C GLU A 164 -4.89 -7.52 -0.49
N MET A 165 -5.47 -8.43 -1.27
CA MET A 165 -6.81 -8.98 -1.01
C MET A 165 -6.84 -9.86 0.24
N TYR A 166 -5.86 -10.74 0.39
CA TYR A 166 -5.71 -11.59 1.57
C TYR A 166 -5.60 -10.75 2.85
N PHE A 167 -4.78 -9.69 2.84
CA PHE A 167 -4.59 -8.85 4.02
C PHE A 167 -5.80 -7.99 4.37
N VAL A 168 -6.59 -7.55 3.38
CA VAL A 168 -7.87 -6.89 3.66
C VAL A 168 -8.76 -7.81 4.49
N TRP A 169 -8.86 -9.09 4.13
CA TRP A 169 -9.61 -10.09 4.90
C TRP A 169 -8.96 -10.36 6.26
N TYR A 170 -7.66 -10.69 6.29
CA TYR A 170 -6.94 -11.07 7.50
C TYR A 170 -7.05 -10.02 8.61
N PHE A 171 -6.90 -8.73 8.29
CA PHE A 171 -6.99 -7.66 9.28
C PHE A 171 -8.42 -7.23 9.62
N SER A 172 -9.43 -7.69 8.87
CA SER A 172 -10.84 -7.46 9.18
C SER A 172 -11.39 -8.54 10.12
N ASP A 173 -11.02 -9.80 9.89
CA ASP A 173 -11.56 -10.94 10.64
C ASP A 173 -10.68 -11.40 11.81
N VAL A 174 -9.36 -11.14 11.79
CA VAL A 174 -8.42 -11.66 12.79
C VAL A 174 -7.93 -10.55 13.72
N THR A 175 -8.18 -10.71 15.02
CA THR A 175 -7.56 -9.87 16.06
C THR A 175 -6.10 -10.30 16.27
N VAL A 176 -5.18 -9.58 15.65
CA VAL A 176 -3.75 -9.93 15.69
C VAL A 176 -3.14 -9.63 17.06
N SER A 177 -2.77 -10.67 17.80
CA SER A 177 -1.91 -10.57 18.99
C SER A 177 -0.44 -10.88 18.70
N SER A 178 -0.18 -11.75 17.72
CA SER A 178 1.16 -12.12 17.26
C SER A 178 1.08 -12.60 15.81
N TYR A 179 2.12 -12.29 15.01
CA TYR A 179 2.21 -12.76 13.63
C TYR A 179 2.89 -14.13 13.57
N ASP A 180 2.34 -15.04 12.77
CA ASP A 180 3.02 -16.27 12.38
C ASP A 180 4.10 -15.98 11.32
N ILE A 181 5.06 -16.89 11.19
CA ILE A 181 6.22 -16.73 10.30
C ILE A 181 5.79 -16.51 8.85
N THR A 182 4.78 -17.23 8.37
CA THR A 182 4.29 -17.13 6.98
C THR A 182 3.68 -15.75 6.72
N THR A 183 2.88 -15.22 7.65
CA THR A 183 2.34 -13.86 7.55
C THR A 183 3.43 -12.79 7.54
N VAL A 184 4.46 -12.93 8.36
CA VAL A 184 5.61 -12.00 8.37
C VAL A 184 6.33 -12.01 7.03
N GLU A 185 6.63 -13.19 6.47
CA GLU A 185 7.29 -13.30 5.17
C GLU A 185 6.41 -12.75 4.02
N ALA A 186 5.09 -13.01 4.06
CA ALA A 186 4.16 -12.44 3.10
C ALA A 186 4.16 -10.90 3.13
N LEU A 187 4.15 -10.30 4.34
CA LEU A 187 4.25 -8.84 4.50
C LEU A 187 5.59 -8.29 4.01
N LYS A 188 6.71 -8.99 4.26
CA LYS A 188 8.02 -8.60 3.70
C LYS A 188 8.00 -8.60 2.18
N ILE A 189 7.44 -9.64 1.55
CA ILE A 189 7.33 -9.73 0.09
C ILE A 189 6.48 -8.57 -0.46
N LEU A 190 5.34 -8.28 0.18
CA LEU A 190 4.48 -7.16 -0.22
C LEU A 190 5.21 -5.81 -0.13
N VAL A 191 5.88 -5.55 1.00
CA VAL A 191 6.68 -4.34 1.21
C VAL A 191 7.79 -4.22 0.16
N ARG A 192 8.53 -5.30 -0.11
CA ARG A 192 9.57 -5.36 -1.16
C ARG A 192 8.99 -5.06 -2.53
N SER A 193 7.81 -5.56 -2.83
CA SER A 193 7.11 -5.29 -4.09
C SER A 193 6.83 -3.79 -4.25
N TYR A 194 6.28 -3.13 -3.22
CA TYR A 194 6.06 -1.68 -3.22
C TYR A 194 7.36 -0.88 -3.36
N LEU A 195 8.41 -1.23 -2.61
CA LEU A 195 9.71 -0.55 -2.69
C LEU A 195 10.38 -0.73 -4.06
N SER A 196 10.26 -1.92 -4.66
CA SER A 196 10.76 -2.21 -6.00
C SER A 196 10.07 -1.33 -7.06
N HIS A 197 8.74 -1.21 -6.99
CA HIS A 197 7.98 -0.33 -7.87
C HIS A 197 8.34 1.14 -7.67
N LEU A 198 8.52 1.60 -6.43
CA LEU A 198 8.95 2.96 -6.13
C LEU A 198 10.32 3.28 -6.75
N ARG A 199 11.26 2.35 -6.71
CA ARG A 199 12.57 2.52 -7.33
C ARG A 199 12.48 2.65 -8.86
N GLN A 200 11.56 1.92 -9.48
CA GLN A 200 11.34 1.95 -10.94
C GLN A 200 10.59 3.22 -11.40
N GLN A 201 9.81 3.85 -10.52
CA GLN A 201 8.98 5.04 -10.83
C GLN A 201 9.75 6.37 -10.80
N ASN A 202 11.09 6.36 -10.74
CA ASN A 202 11.90 7.58 -10.73
C ASN A 202 11.51 8.55 -11.88
N PRO A 203 11.38 9.87 -11.60
CA PRO A 203 10.71 10.84 -12.48
C PRO A 203 11.31 10.96 -13.89
N ASN A 204 12.58 10.60 -14.08
CA ASN A 204 13.22 10.59 -15.40
C ASN A 204 12.65 9.52 -16.37
N ALA A 205 11.88 8.55 -15.88
CA ALA A 205 11.27 7.50 -16.69
C ALA A 205 9.81 7.80 -17.11
N GLN A 206 9.18 8.83 -16.55
CA GLN A 206 7.76 9.15 -16.80
C GLN A 206 7.52 9.89 -18.12
N GLN A 207 8.54 10.48 -18.75
CA GLN A 207 8.37 11.17 -20.04
C GLN A 207 8.05 10.21 -21.22
N ASN A 208 8.21 8.89 -21.07
CA ASN A 208 8.06 7.93 -22.17
C ASN A 208 6.94 6.90 -22.04
N LYS A 209 6.09 6.95 -20.99
CA LYS A 209 4.91 6.07 -20.95
C LYS A 209 3.72 6.75 -21.63
N LYS A 210 3.57 6.47 -22.93
CA LYS A 210 2.32 6.71 -23.68
C LYS A 210 1.13 6.27 -22.84
N HIS A 211 0.12 7.14 -22.78
CA HIS A 211 -1.18 6.91 -22.17
C HIS A 211 -1.71 5.51 -22.48
N GLN A 212 -1.64 4.60 -21.51
CA GLN A 212 -2.55 3.47 -21.46
C GLN A 212 -3.78 3.99 -20.72
N THR A 213 -4.75 4.44 -21.50
CA THR A 213 -6.11 4.74 -21.03
C THR A 213 -6.70 3.46 -20.45
N VAL A 214 -6.66 3.34 -19.12
CA VAL A 214 -7.42 2.34 -18.39
C VAL A 214 -8.90 2.66 -18.61
N LYS A 215 -9.65 1.69 -19.16
CA LYS A 215 -11.09 1.82 -19.37
C LYS A 215 -11.81 2.02 -18.02
N ALA A 216 -12.74 2.96 -18.00
CA ALA A 216 -13.40 3.53 -16.82
C ALA A 216 -14.39 2.61 -16.07
N ASP A 217 -14.28 1.29 -16.19
CA ASP A 217 -15.36 0.36 -15.77
C ASP A 217 -14.94 -0.70 -14.73
N GLU A 218 -13.72 -0.63 -14.18
CA GLU A 218 -13.36 -1.47 -13.03
C GLU A 218 -13.74 -0.77 -11.71
N PRO A 219 -14.46 -1.45 -10.79
CA PRO A 219 -14.77 -0.89 -9.48
C PRO A 219 -13.47 -0.54 -8.76
N ARG A 220 -13.37 0.70 -8.25
CA ARG A 220 -12.20 1.16 -7.48
C ARG A 220 -11.97 0.18 -6.33
N ARG A 221 -10.92 -0.63 -6.46
CA ARG A 221 -10.48 -1.54 -5.40
C ARG A 221 -10.00 -0.71 -4.22
N LYS A 222 -10.49 -1.02 -3.02
CA LYS A 222 -10.10 -0.36 -1.78
C LYS A 222 -8.63 -0.63 -1.48
N VAL A 223 -7.84 0.40 -1.20
CA VAL A 223 -6.44 0.23 -0.83
C VAL A 223 -6.33 -0.29 0.61
N LEU A 224 -5.40 -1.21 0.86
CA LEU A 224 -5.14 -1.74 2.18
C LEU A 224 -4.79 -0.59 3.15
N PHE A 225 -5.59 -0.45 4.22
CA PHE A 225 -5.48 0.60 5.23
C PHE A 225 -5.59 2.05 4.73
N GLU A 226 -6.29 2.30 3.62
CA GLU A 226 -6.50 3.65 3.06
C GLU A 226 -6.97 4.67 4.13
N GLU A 227 -7.91 4.25 4.97
CA GLU A 227 -8.50 5.04 6.06
C GLU A 227 -7.48 5.47 7.13
N LYS A 228 -6.35 4.77 7.24
CA LYS A 228 -5.34 4.98 8.28
C LYS A 228 -4.25 5.95 7.84
N ARG A 229 -4.26 6.40 6.58
CA ARG A 229 -3.26 7.33 6.08
C ARG A 229 -3.35 8.66 6.83
N LEU A 230 -2.24 9.05 7.45
CA LEU A 230 -2.14 10.29 8.22
C LEU A 230 -2.24 11.53 7.31
N ALA A 231 -2.93 12.57 7.78
CA ALA A 231 -3.31 13.72 6.96
C ALA A 231 -2.09 14.58 6.60
N PHE A 232 -1.08 14.65 7.48
CA PHE A 232 0.13 15.43 7.23
C PHE A 232 0.89 14.98 5.97
N LEU A 233 0.76 13.72 5.56
CA LEU A 233 1.42 13.18 4.36
C LEU A 233 0.92 13.84 3.06
N GLY A 234 -0.31 14.37 3.05
CA GLY A 234 -0.81 15.19 1.94
C GLY A 234 -0.12 16.56 1.83
N LYS A 235 0.51 17.03 2.91
CA LYS A 235 1.27 18.29 2.98
C LYS A 235 2.77 18.09 2.76
N MET A 236 3.22 16.87 2.50
CA MET A 236 4.63 16.56 2.22
C MET A 236 4.86 16.33 0.72
N PRO A 237 6.10 16.54 0.23
CA PRO A 237 6.51 16.02 -1.07
C PRO A 237 6.30 14.49 -1.14
N PRO A 238 5.80 13.94 -2.26
CA PRO A 238 5.59 14.58 -3.56
C PRO A 238 4.23 15.28 -3.74
N TYR A 239 3.26 15.06 -2.83
CA TYR A 239 1.87 15.51 -3.01
C TYR A 239 1.70 17.03 -2.87
N SER A 240 2.59 17.69 -2.13
CA SER A 240 2.60 19.15 -2.01
C SER A 240 3.49 19.80 -3.08
N ALA A 241 2.91 20.13 -4.24
CA ALA A 241 3.60 20.74 -5.38
C ALA A 241 4.36 22.05 -5.04
N ASP A 242 3.84 22.84 -4.09
CA ASP A 242 4.46 24.10 -3.65
C ASP A 242 5.78 23.90 -2.88
N LEU A 243 5.94 22.75 -2.22
CA LEU A 243 7.13 22.40 -1.44
C LEU A 243 8.23 21.79 -2.31
N SER A 244 7.86 21.00 -3.32
CA SER A 244 8.82 20.48 -4.30
C SER A 244 9.56 21.63 -5.01
N LYS A 245 8.83 22.68 -5.41
CA LYS A 245 9.41 23.90 -5.99
C LYS A 245 10.30 24.67 -4.99
N ARG A 246 9.90 24.76 -3.72
CA ARG A 246 10.69 25.45 -2.67
C ARG A 246 11.94 24.69 -2.25
N LEU A 247 11.90 23.36 -2.14
CA LEU A 247 13.07 22.54 -1.79
C LEU A 247 14.12 22.58 -2.90
N ILE A 248 13.70 22.54 -4.17
CA ILE A 248 14.60 22.73 -5.32
C ILE A 248 15.26 24.12 -5.25
N SER A 249 14.48 25.18 -4.99
CA SER A 249 15.02 26.54 -4.85
C SER A 249 15.95 26.74 -3.65
N LEU A 250 15.85 25.91 -2.61
CA LEU A 250 16.72 25.95 -1.42
C LEU A 250 18.02 25.14 -1.61
N GLN A 251 18.00 24.10 -2.45
CA GLN A 251 19.19 23.33 -2.81
C GLN A 251 20.01 24.01 -3.92
N GLU A 252 19.36 24.70 -4.84
CA GLU A 252 19.99 25.45 -5.93
C GLU A 252 20.25 26.90 -5.50
N GLY A 253 21.26 27.11 -4.65
CA GLY A 253 21.82 28.44 -4.46
C GLY A 253 22.29 29.00 -5.81
N MET A 254 21.53 29.95 -6.36
CA MET A 254 21.71 30.61 -7.67
C MET A 254 21.44 29.78 -8.93
N ARG A 255 20.48 30.30 -9.71
CA ARG A 255 20.14 30.08 -11.14
C ARG A 255 19.22 28.89 -11.45
N SER A 256 17.91 29.18 -11.49
CA SER A 256 17.15 29.06 -12.75
C SER A 256 15.77 29.72 -12.62
N THR A 257 15.31 30.31 -13.72
CA THR A 257 14.03 31.01 -13.89
C THR A 257 12.83 30.04 -13.83
N PRO A 258 11.68 30.46 -13.27
CA PRO A 258 10.52 29.59 -13.17
C PRO A 258 9.81 29.48 -14.51
N GLU A 259 9.93 28.33 -15.19
CA GLU A 259 8.96 27.96 -16.23
C GLU A 259 7.69 27.44 -15.57
N ASN A 260 6.56 27.99 -16.02
CA ASN A 260 5.21 27.68 -15.58
C ASN A 260 4.90 26.19 -15.77
N THR A 261 4.87 25.43 -14.68
CA THR A 261 4.15 24.16 -14.64
C THR A 261 2.95 24.34 -13.71
N GLU A 262 1.77 24.31 -14.32
CA GLU A 262 0.47 24.33 -13.65
C GLU A 262 0.38 23.27 -12.55
N PRO A 263 -0.40 23.50 -11.49
CA PRO A 263 -0.60 22.52 -10.43
C PRO A 263 -1.26 21.27 -11.01
N ALA A 264 -0.49 20.18 -11.06
CA ALA A 264 -1.01 18.88 -11.45
C ALA A 264 -2.18 18.53 -10.50
N LYS A 265 -3.40 18.52 -11.05
CA LYS A 265 -4.57 17.90 -10.42
C LYS A 265 -4.27 16.40 -10.29
N HIS A 266 -3.68 15.99 -9.17
CA HIS A 266 -3.53 14.57 -8.83
C HIS A 266 -4.87 14.02 -8.31
N SER A 267 -5.81 13.90 -9.24
CA SER A 267 -6.96 13.02 -9.13
C SER A 267 -6.81 12.08 -10.32
N GLU A 268 -6.40 10.82 -10.09
CA GLU A 268 -6.99 9.64 -10.76
C GLU A 268 -6.26 8.30 -10.61
N ASN A 269 -5.13 8.16 -9.88
CA ASN A 269 -4.47 6.83 -9.84
C ASN A 269 -3.84 6.40 -8.51
N THR A 270 -4.49 6.68 -7.38
CA THR A 270 -4.07 6.25 -6.03
C THR A 270 -3.91 4.72 -5.92
N ASN A 271 -4.69 3.94 -6.67
CA ASN A 271 -4.60 2.48 -6.70
C ASN A 271 -3.33 1.93 -7.38
N SER A 272 -2.63 2.75 -8.16
CA SER A 272 -1.35 2.40 -8.81
C SER A 272 -0.13 3.04 -8.13
N ASP A 273 -0.37 3.94 -7.19
CA ASP A 273 0.68 4.67 -6.49
C ASP A 273 1.24 3.80 -5.35
N SER A 274 2.36 3.14 -5.63
CA SER A 274 3.04 2.30 -4.64
C SER A 274 3.49 3.10 -3.41
N LEU A 275 3.69 4.41 -3.55
CA LEU A 275 4.01 5.29 -2.42
C LEU A 275 2.81 5.39 -1.49
N PHE A 276 1.64 5.66 -2.07
CA PHE A 276 0.40 5.79 -1.33
C PHE A 276 0.07 4.49 -0.57
N LYS A 277 0.16 3.34 -1.25
CA LYS A 277 -0.06 2.02 -0.61
C LYS A 277 0.90 1.76 0.54
N LEU A 278 2.19 2.02 0.35
CA LEU A 278 3.20 1.84 1.39
C LEU A 278 2.98 2.80 2.57
N GLN A 279 2.61 4.06 2.31
CA GLN A 279 2.27 5.01 3.36
C GLN A 279 1.07 4.54 4.20
N CYS A 280 0.00 4.04 3.56
CA CYS A 280 -1.16 3.49 4.26
C CYS A 280 -0.76 2.32 5.16
N LEU A 281 0.05 1.40 4.63
CA LEU A 281 0.53 0.24 5.37
C LEU A 281 1.40 0.65 6.58
N LEU A 282 2.31 1.62 6.42
CA LEU A 282 3.14 2.12 7.52
C LEU A 282 2.32 2.85 8.59
N CYS A 283 1.30 3.61 8.20
CA CYS A 283 0.43 4.33 9.14
C CYS A 283 -0.51 3.40 9.92
N SER A 284 -0.76 2.18 9.43
CA SER A 284 -1.68 1.24 10.07
C SER A 284 -1.24 0.78 11.47
N GLY A 285 0.06 0.81 11.76
CA GLY A 285 0.64 0.22 12.97
C GLY A 285 0.55 -1.31 13.04
N LYS A 286 0.13 -1.97 11.94
CA LYS A 286 -0.05 -3.43 11.83
C LYS A 286 1.14 -4.13 11.15
N LEU A 287 2.25 -3.44 10.97
CA LEU A 287 3.41 -3.98 10.29
C LEU A 287 4.42 -4.56 11.32
N PRO A 288 4.95 -5.78 11.12
CA PRO A 288 6.01 -6.33 11.95
C PRO A 288 7.26 -5.44 11.99
N PRO A 289 8.02 -5.43 13.11
CA PRO A 289 9.20 -4.58 13.27
C PRO A 289 10.32 -4.88 12.25
N GLU A 290 10.40 -6.12 11.76
CA GLU A 290 11.36 -6.54 10.74
C GLU A 290 11.11 -5.82 9.42
N CYS A 291 9.84 -5.73 9.01
CA CYS A 291 9.44 -5.02 7.80
C CYS A 291 9.71 -3.52 7.91
N LEU A 292 9.46 -2.92 9.09
CA LEU A 292 9.80 -1.51 9.34
C LEU A 292 11.30 -1.25 9.23
N SER A 293 12.13 -2.17 9.75
CA SER A 293 13.59 -2.09 9.68
C SER A 293 14.08 -2.16 8.23
N GLU A 294 13.47 -3.02 7.43
CA GLU A 294 13.77 -3.15 6.00
C GLU A 294 13.44 -1.87 5.21
N VAL A 295 12.24 -1.30 5.42
CA VAL A 295 11.87 -0.02 4.80
C VAL A 295 12.84 1.08 5.22
N ARG A 296 13.17 1.15 6.52
CA ARG A 296 14.13 2.14 7.03
C ARG A 296 15.48 2.01 6.32
N GLN A 297 16.05 0.80 6.23
CA GLN A 297 17.33 0.56 5.56
C GLN A 297 17.25 0.92 4.06
N PHE A 298 16.16 0.57 3.39
CA PHE A 298 15.97 0.89 1.98
C PHE A 298 15.92 2.39 1.71
N VAL A 299 15.18 3.13 2.54
CA VAL A 299 15.05 4.59 2.42
C VAL A 299 16.37 5.31 2.68
N HIS A 300 17.19 4.82 3.62
CA HIS A 300 18.53 5.37 3.88
C HIS A 300 19.51 5.12 2.74
N THR A 301 19.41 3.97 2.06
CA THR A 301 20.28 3.62 0.93
C THR A 301 19.89 4.30 -0.38
N HIS A 302 18.65 4.82 -0.48
CA HIS A 302 18.12 5.45 -1.69
C HIS A 302 17.57 6.87 -1.41
N PRO A 303 18.43 7.89 -1.17
CA PRO A 303 17.99 9.25 -0.81
C PRO A 303 17.17 9.94 -1.91
N GLN A 304 17.36 9.57 -3.18
CA GLN A 304 16.64 10.11 -4.33
C GLN A 304 15.29 9.41 -4.58
N LEU A 305 14.86 8.51 -3.70
CA LEU A 305 13.61 7.77 -3.85
C LEU A 305 12.40 8.73 -3.84
N HIS A 306 11.44 8.49 -4.73
CA HIS A 306 10.19 9.21 -4.71
C HIS A 306 9.48 9.06 -3.35
N GLY A 307 9.16 10.18 -2.69
CA GLY A 307 8.56 10.18 -1.36
C GLY A 307 9.50 9.80 -0.21
N ASN A 308 10.83 9.78 -0.44
CA ASN A 308 11.84 9.40 0.57
C ASN A 308 11.60 10.08 1.94
N LEU A 309 11.45 11.40 1.96
CA LEU A 309 11.24 12.17 3.20
C LEU A 309 9.99 11.70 3.98
N SER A 310 8.89 11.45 3.28
CA SER A 310 7.66 10.97 3.91
C SER A 310 7.84 9.57 4.52
N LEU A 311 8.59 8.69 3.86
CA LEU A 311 8.87 7.35 4.36
C LEU A 311 9.86 7.39 5.54
N GLN A 312 10.87 8.27 5.51
CA GLN A 312 11.78 8.47 6.64
C GLN A 312 11.01 8.84 7.90
N VAL A 313 10.13 9.86 7.82
CA VAL A 313 9.34 10.36 8.96
C VAL A 313 8.41 9.29 9.52
N LEU A 314 7.87 8.39 8.69
CA LEU A 314 7.04 7.27 9.14
C LEU A 314 7.84 6.15 9.83
N CYS A 315 9.10 5.95 9.43
CA CYS A 315 9.95 4.88 9.94
C CYS A 315 10.76 5.23 11.20
N VAL A 316 10.73 6.48 11.67
CA VAL A 316 11.48 6.94 12.86
C VAL A 316 10.56 7.27 14.04
N PRO A 317 11.10 7.30 15.28
CA PRO A 317 10.36 7.77 16.45
C PRO A 317 9.87 9.23 16.28
N PRO A 318 8.77 9.64 16.97
CA PRO A 318 8.19 10.97 16.82
C PRO A 318 9.19 12.12 17.02
N ARG A 319 10.12 11.99 17.97
CA ARG A 319 11.15 13.00 18.23
C ARG A 319 12.09 13.21 17.04
N GLU A 320 12.58 12.12 16.45
CA GLU A 320 13.44 12.18 15.26
C GLU A 320 12.66 12.68 14.04
N GLY A 321 11.42 12.19 13.86
CA GLY A 321 10.55 12.65 12.78
C GLY A 321 10.23 14.14 12.87
N THR A 322 10.06 14.66 14.09
CA THR A 322 9.90 16.09 14.35
C THR A 322 11.12 16.88 13.89
N ASN A 323 12.33 16.41 14.17
CA ASN A 323 13.56 17.08 13.72
C ASN A 323 13.69 17.07 12.19
N ILE A 324 13.43 15.93 11.55
CA ILE A 324 13.42 15.82 10.09
C ILE A 324 12.41 16.81 9.47
N LEU A 325 11.18 16.85 9.98
CA LEU A 325 10.17 17.79 9.50
C LEU A 325 10.55 19.23 9.77
N LEU A 326 11.12 19.52 10.95
CA LEU A 326 11.58 20.84 11.30
C LEU A 326 12.67 21.34 10.34
N ASP A 327 13.53 20.45 9.83
CA ASP A 327 14.62 20.79 8.90
C ASP A 327 14.15 20.92 7.44
N PHE A 328 13.33 19.98 6.98
CA PHE A 328 13.00 19.87 5.55
C PHE A 328 11.58 20.29 5.19
N CYS A 329 10.61 20.19 6.10
CA CYS A 329 9.18 20.43 5.81
C CYS A 329 8.40 21.01 7.00
N PRO A 330 8.76 22.22 7.50
CA PRO A 330 8.18 22.76 8.73
C PRO A 330 6.68 23.07 8.62
N HIS A 331 6.13 23.27 7.42
CA HIS A 331 4.68 23.47 7.24
C HIS A 331 3.84 22.23 7.55
N ALA A 332 4.39 21.02 7.40
CA ALA A 332 3.70 19.78 7.73
C ALA A 332 3.72 19.48 9.24
N LEU A 333 4.52 20.23 10.01
CA LEU A 333 4.81 19.97 11.42
C LEU A 333 3.59 20.06 12.32
N LEU A 334 2.68 21.03 12.08
CA LEU A 334 1.44 21.16 12.84
C LEU A 334 0.55 19.91 12.67
N HIS A 335 0.29 19.52 11.42
CA HIS A 335 -0.55 18.36 11.12
C HIS A 335 0.10 17.05 11.62
N TYR A 336 1.43 16.94 11.50
CA TYR A 336 2.17 15.81 12.04
C TYR A 336 2.02 15.71 13.57
N ALA A 337 2.16 16.83 14.27
CA ALA A 337 2.02 16.89 15.72
C ALA A 337 0.58 16.57 16.16
N GLN A 338 -0.44 17.06 15.42
CA GLN A 338 -1.84 16.71 15.65
C GLN A 338 -2.08 15.20 15.53
N ASP A 339 -1.46 14.55 14.54
CA ASP A 339 -1.63 13.13 14.26
C ASP A 339 -0.85 12.22 15.24
N ARG A 340 0.24 12.70 15.84
CA ARG A 340 1.22 11.85 16.56
C ARG A 340 1.42 12.18 18.03
N PHE A 341 1.20 13.41 18.45
CA PHE A 341 1.47 13.82 19.83
C PHE A 341 0.27 13.51 20.70
N THR A 342 0.54 12.88 21.84
CA THR A 342 -0.48 12.52 22.83
C THR A 342 -0.23 13.17 24.18
N SER A 343 1.00 13.65 24.41
CA SER A 343 1.42 14.20 25.70
C SER A 343 1.77 15.68 25.64
N GLU A 344 1.52 16.38 26.75
CA GLU A 344 1.92 17.77 26.97
C GLU A 344 3.43 17.99 26.77
N THR A 345 4.24 17.00 27.16
CA THR A 345 5.71 17.08 27.07
C THR A 345 6.23 17.13 25.62
N GLU A 346 5.53 16.47 24.69
CA GLU A 346 5.87 16.48 23.27
C GLU A 346 5.61 17.88 22.68
N TRP A 347 4.46 18.47 22.98
CA TRP A 347 4.13 19.84 22.58
C TRP A 347 5.11 20.86 23.14
N LYS A 348 5.46 20.75 24.43
CA LYS A 348 6.48 21.59 25.06
C LYS A 348 7.83 21.50 24.34
N SER A 349 8.26 20.27 24.02
CA SER A 349 9.53 20.05 23.33
C SER A 349 9.52 20.68 21.92
N LEU A 350 8.40 20.58 21.20
CA LEU A 350 8.23 21.16 19.88
C LEU A 350 8.28 22.68 19.90
N VAL A 351 7.56 23.32 20.83
CA VAL A 351 7.57 24.78 20.99
C VAL A 351 8.98 25.27 21.31
N LEU A 352 9.72 24.57 22.19
CA LEU A 352 11.11 24.90 22.50
C LEU A 352 12.03 24.76 21.28
N LEU A 353 11.87 23.71 20.47
CA LEU A 353 12.66 23.49 19.26
C LEU A 353 12.41 24.58 18.21
N LEU A 354 11.14 24.90 17.93
CA LEU A 354 10.77 25.96 17.00
C LEU A 354 11.31 27.31 17.46
N HIS A 355 11.17 27.61 18.75
CA HIS A 355 11.67 28.84 19.32
C HIS A 355 13.19 28.97 19.17
N ARG A 356 13.95 27.93 19.54
CA ARG A 356 15.42 27.91 19.31
C ARG A 356 15.75 28.11 17.84
N LYS A 357 15.02 27.46 16.94
CA LYS A 357 15.28 27.56 15.51
C LYS A 357 15.04 28.97 14.97
N THR A 358 13.96 29.63 15.40
CA THR A 358 13.68 31.03 15.04
C THR A 358 14.73 32.02 15.55
N GLN A 359 15.40 31.71 16.67
CA GLN A 359 16.48 32.53 17.23
C GLN A 359 17.81 32.31 16.49
N THR A 360 18.12 31.06 16.13
CA THR A 360 19.35 30.74 15.37
C THR A 360 19.32 31.32 13.95
N LEU A 361 18.14 31.60 13.42
CA LEU A 361 17.96 32.23 12.12
C LEU A 361 18.16 33.75 12.22
N GLY A 362 19.22 34.24 11.57
CA GLY A 362 19.46 35.69 11.41
C GLY A 362 18.30 36.37 10.68
N ASP A 363 18.11 37.67 10.92
CA ASP A 363 17.00 38.47 10.36
C ASP A 363 16.98 38.53 8.82
N GLU A 364 18.12 38.31 8.17
CA GLU A 364 18.25 38.33 6.71
C GLU A 364 17.82 37.02 6.02
N THR A 365 17.46 35.98 6.79
CA THR A 365 17.10 34.69 6.22
C THR A 365 15.63 34.66 5.76
N VAL A 366 15.39 34.33 4.49
CA VAL A 366 14.05 34.13 3.90
C VAL A 366 13.22 33.09 4.65
N LEU A 367 13.88 32.20 5.41
CA LEU A 367 13.25 31.13 6.19
C LEU A 367 12.63 31.62 7.51
N LYS A 368 13.14 32.70 8.10
CA LYS A 368 12.65 33.22 9.38
C LYS A 368 11.13 33.49 9.44
N PRO A 369 10.51 34.20 8.47
CA PRO A 369 9.06 34.41 8.48
C PRO A 369 8.25 33.11 8.38
N LEU A 370 8.78 32.10 7.70
CA LEU A 370 8.14 30.79 7.57
C LEU A 370 8.13 30.04 8.91
N TYR A 371 9.24 30.03 9.65
CA TYR A 371 9.26 29.43 11.00
C TYR A 371 8.42 30.23 12.00
N GLN A 372 8.37 31.56 11.88
CA GLN A 372 7.48 32.40 12.68
C GLN A 372 6.00 32.09 12.41
N GLN A 373 5.63 31.91 11.13
CA GLN A 373 4.29 31.49 10.76
C GLN A 373 3.94 30.12 11.33
N VAL A 374 4.80 29.12 11.15
CA VAL A 374 4.58 27.77 11.70
C VAL A 374 4.45 27.80 13.23
N THR A 375 5.29 28.60 13.90
CA THR A 375 5.22 28.79 15.36
C THR A 375 3.89 29.41 15.78
N ARG A 376 3.44 30.46 15.09
CA ARG A 376 2.13 31.08 15.34
C ARG A 376 0.99 30.08 15.13
N ASP A 377 1.02 29.32 14.05
CA ASP A 377 -0.04 28.38 13.71
C ASP A 377 -0.13 27.27 14.79
N ILE A 378 1.00 26.77 15.27
CA ILE A 378 1.07 25.82 16.39
C ILE A 378 0.56 26.42 17.69
N LEU A 379 1.01 27.63 18.06
CA LEU A 379 0.56 28.28 19.30
C LEU A 379 -0.94 28.62 19.28
N THR A 380 -1.46 29.00 18.11
CA THR A 380 -2.89 29.25 17.92
C THR A 380 -3.69 27.96 18.09
N TYR A 381 -3.23 26.86 17.51
CA TYR A 381 -3.85 25.55 17.70
C TYR A 381 -3.83 25.12 19.17
N LEU A 382 -2.69 25.26 19.86
CA LEU A 382 -2.58 24.93 21.29
C LEU A 382 -3.51 25.78 22.15
N ALA A 383 -3.60 27.09 21.88
CA ALA A 383 -4.51 27.99 22.58
C ALA A 383 -6.00 27.60 22.39
N GLN A 384 -6.35 27.01 21.26
CA GLN A 384 -7.73 26.58 20.97
C GLN A 384 -8.08 25.20 21.52
N THR A 385 -7.08 24.36 21.81
CA THR A 385 -7.29 22.94 22.13
C THR A 385 -6.95 22.56 23.57
N LEU A 386 -5.95 23.20 24.16
CA LEU A 386 -5.54 22.94 25.54
C LEU A 386 -6.32 23.78 26.55
N SER A 387 -6.40 23.28 27.78
CA SER A 387 -6.84 24.10 28.91
C SER A 387 -5.81 25.17 29.26
N LEU A 388 -6.24 26.19 30.02
CA LEU A 388 -5.36 27.29 30.44
C LEU A 388 -4.15 26.79 31.25
N GLU A 389 -4.35 25.80 32.11
CA GLU A 389 -3.28 25.24 32.93
C GLU A 389 -2.24 24.50 32.10
N GLU A 390 -2.69 23.66 31.15
CA GLU A 390 -1.82 22.91 30.25
C GLU A 390 -1.05 23.86 29.32
N MET A 391 -1.72 24.89 28.78
CA MET A 391 -1.10 25.91 27.94
C MET A 391 0.07 26.60 28.67
N CYS A 392 -0.14 27.01 29.93
CA CYS A 392 0.90 27.64 30.73
C CYS A 392 2.11 26.72 31.00
N ARG A 393 1.92 25.41 31.10
CA ARG A 393 3.01 24.44 31.34
C ARG A 393 3.79 24.11 30.06
N VAL A 394 3.14 24.15 28.90
CA VAL A 394 3.73 23.94 27.57
C VAL A 394 4.61 25.12 27.16
N LEU A 395 4.23 26.34 27.54
CA LEU A 395 4.95 27.55 27.17
C LEU A 395 6.35 27.63 27.82
N PRO A 396 7.38 28.13 27.09
CA PRO A 396 8.71 28.34 27.66
C PRO A 396 8.71 29.42 28.76
N PRO A 397 9.44 29.23 29.87
CA PRO A 397 9.55 30.23 30.93
C PRO A 397 10.35 31.47 30.46
N GLY A 398 9.88 32.67 30.83
CA GLY A 398 10.59 33.95 30.61
C GLY A 398 10.16 34.77 29.39
N TRP A 399 9.04 34.43 28.75
CA TRP A 399 8.61 35.00 27.46
C TRP A 399 7.16 35.50 27.47
N ASP A 400 6.70 35.94 28.65
CA ASP A 400 5.28 36.24 28.91
C ASP A 400 4.69 37.25 27.93
N LYS A 401 5.46 38.25 27.47
CA LYS A 401 4.96 39.29 26.57
C LYS A 401 4.62 38.80 25.16
N LEU A 402 5.39 37.86 24.60
CA LEU A 402 5.13 37.33 23.26
C LEU A 402 4.01 36.28 23.25
N TYR A 403 3.86 35.57 24.36
CA TYR A 403 2.86 34.51 24.47
C TYR A 403 1.53 34.95 25.10
N HIS A 404 1.48 36.15 25.70
CA HIS A 404 0.29 36.68 26.35
C HIS A 404 -0.95 36.67 25.45
N GLY A 405 -0.80 37.03 24.17
CA GLY A 405 -1.91 37.00 23.21
C GLY A 405 -2.53 35.61 23.04
N TYR A 406 -1.71 34.55 23.02
CA TYR A 406 -2.21 33.17 22.92
C TYR A 406 -2.84 32.69 24.23
N VAL A 407 -2.35 33.14 25.38
CA VAL A 407 -2.97 32.87 26.69
C VAL A 407 -4.35 33.53 26.76
N GLN A 408 -4.51 34.76 26.27
CA GLN A 408 -5.81 35.43 26.18
C GLN A 408 -6.78 34.69 25.24
N ILE A 409 -6.31 34.22 24.08
CA ILE A 409 -7.11 33.39 23.17
C ILE A 409 -7.58 32.13 23.90
N CYS A 410 -6.69 31.45 24.63
CA CYS A 410 -7.03 30.26 25.40
C CYS A 410 -8.09 30.53 26.48
N GLN A 411 -7.98 31.66 27.19
CA GLN A 411 -9.00 32.09 28.16
C GLN A 411 -10.37 32.33 27.51
N GLN A 412 -10.40 33.01 26.36
CA GLN A 412 -11.64 33.27 25.63
C GLN A 412 -12.29 31.98 25.12
N VAL A 413 -11.49 31.05 24.59
CA VAL A 413 -11.97 29.73 24.15
C VAL A 413 -12.48 28.92 25.32
N GLY A 414 -11.76 28.91 26.45
CA GLY A 414 -12.19 28.24 27.68
C GLY A 414 -13.53 28.79 28.20
N HIS A 415 -13.70 30.11 28.23
CA HIS A 415 -14.95 30.76 28.61
C HIS A 415 -16.11 30.40 27.66
N ALA A 416 -15.86 30.41 26.34
CA ALA A 416 -16.86 30.01 25.34
C ALA A 416 -17.29 28.54 25.49
N ASN A 417 -16.34 27.64 25.77
CA ASN A 417 -16.61 26.23 26.02
C ASN A 417 -17.40 26.02 27.32
N HIS A 418 -17.09 26.76 28.37
CA HIS A 418 -17.85 26.75 29.62
C HIS A 418 -19.31 27.20 29.41
N ILE A 419 -19.53 28.31 28.70
CA ILE A 419 -20.88 28.77 28.33
C ILE A 419 -21.62 27.71 27.52
N ARG A 420 -20.97 27.11 26.50
CA ARG A 420 -21.58 26.05 25.69
C ARG A 420 -22.01 24.85 26.56
N ALA A 421 -21.14 24.43 27.48
CA ALA A 421 -21.45 23.34 28.41
C ALA A 421 -22.63 23.68 29.32
N LEU A 422 -22.68 24.92 29.84
CA LEU A 422 -23.79 25.40 30.66
C LEU A 422 -25.12 25.39 29.89
N ILE A 423 -25.11 25.86 28.63
CA ILE A 423 -26.28 25.83 27.74
C ILE A 423 -26.73 24.40 27.49
N MET A 424 -25.81 23.48 27.18
CA MET A 424 -26.16 22.07 26.93
C MET A 424 -26.71 21.39 28.18
N ALA A 425 -26.09 21.60 29.36
CA ALA A 425 -26.55 21.03 30.62
C ALA A 425 -27.94 21.57 31.02
N THR A 426 -28.15 22.88 30.90
CA THR A 426 -29.45 23.50 31.18
C THR A 426 -30.52 23.02 30.20
N GLY A 427 -30.17 22.89 28.91
CA GLY A 427 -31.07 22.35 27.89
C GLY A 427 -31.45 20.89 28.15
N GLN A 428 -30.48 20.06 28.54
CA GLN A 428 -30.74 18.67 28.96
C GLN A 428 -31.61 18.59 30.21
N GLN A 429 -31.37 19.46 31.20
CA GLN A 429 -32.21 19.54 32.40
C GLN A 429 -33.65 19.96 32.06
N LEU A 430 -33.83 20.96 31.20
CA LEU A 430 -35.16 21.39 30.74
C LEU A 430 -35.89 20.31 29.92
N LEU A 431 -35.19 19.61 29.04
CA LEU A 431 -35.76 18.47 28.30
C LEU A 431 -36.11 17.31 29.23
N GLY A 432 -35.30 17.07 30.26
CA GLY A 432 -35.55 16.05 31.29
C GLY A 432 -36.75 16.38 32.17
N THR A 433 -36.96 17.66 32.51
CA THR A 433 -38.14 18.10 33.28
C THR A 433 -39.41 18.20 32.43
N LEU A 434 -39.30 18.38 31.12
CA LEU A 434 -40.42 18.39 30.17
C LEU A 434 -40.87 16.99 29.70
N ASN A 435 -40.04 15.96 29.85
CA ASN A 435 -40.38 14.56 29.56
C ASN A 435 -41.07 13.81 30.72
N LEU A 436 -41.74 14.55 31.61
CA LEU A 436 -42.59 14.04 32.70
C LEU A 436 -44.06 14.04 32.29
#